data_AF-A0A7X1P8W6-F1
#
_entry.id   AF-A0A7X1P8W6-F1
#
_cell.length_a   1.000
_cell.length_b   1.000
_cell.length_c   1.000
_cell.angle_alpha   90.00
_cell.angle_beta   90.00
_cell.angle_gamma   90.00
#
_symmetry.space_group_name_H-M   'P 1'
#
loop_
_entity.id
_entity.type
_entity.pdbx_description
1 polymer ?
#
loop_
_entity_poly.entity_id
_entity_poly.type
_entity_poly.pdbx_seq_one_letter_code
_entity_poly.pdbx_strand_id
1 'polypeptide(L)'
;MDVSLAKMDFLLDILLIGFEAMKQSGHIWPLITEDEQDRQMGRLVATLRFGDDLPRSLRGRALLQYIETHPEKDLLAFVRGETAGWLQRVIPEETDKFVVLAALNCVNCIAFISSPEQTNSCAGRKATRL
;
A
#
# COMPACT_ATOMS: atom_id res chain seq x y z
N MET A 1 12.18 1.63 -22.93
CA MET A 1 11.68 1.28 -21.59
C MET A 1 11.67 -0.23 -21.54
N ASP A 2 12.76 -0.84 -21.09
CA ASP A 2 12.76 -2.28 -20.79
C ASP A 2 12.39 -2.42 -19.32
N VAL A 3 11.33 -3.18 -19.02
CA VAL A 3 10.88 -3.39 -17.65
C VAL A 3 11.47 -4.72 -17.21
N SER A 4 12.29 -4.69 -16.16
CA SER A 4 12.91 -5.91 -15.62
C SER A 4 11.84 -6.95 -15.28
N LEU A 5 11.92 -8.12 -15.91
CA LEU A 5 11.04 -9.26 -15.63
C LEU A 5 11.01 -9.59 -14.12
N ALA A 6 12.17 -9.55 -13.46
CA ALA A 6 12.28 -9.80 -12.02
C ALA A 6 11.50 -8.79 -11.15
N LYS A 7 11.39 -7.53 -11.60
CA LYS A 7 10.59 -6.50 -10.91
C LYS A 7 9.10 -6.76 -11.10
N MET A 8 8.70 -7.18 -12.31
CA MET A 8 7.32 -7.55 -12.61
C MET A 8 6.88 -8.78 -11.84
N ASP A 9 7.69 -9.85 -11.86
CA ASP A 9 7.41 -11.09 -11.14
C ASP A 9 7.21 -10.81 -9.64
N PHE A 10 8.11 -10.04 -9.03
CA PHE A 10 7.96 -9.64 -7.63
C PHE A 10 6.65 -8.90 -7.36
N LEU A 11 6.30 -7.90 -8.19
CA LEU A 11 5.06 -7.14 -7.98
C LEU A 11 3.81 -8.01 -8.22
N LEU A 12 3.84 -8.90 -9.21
CA LEU A 12 2.78 -9.86 -9.47
C LEU A 12 2.57 -10.82 -8.30
N ASP A 13 3.64 -11.32 -7.69
CA ASP A 13 3.55 -12.17 -6.49
C ASP A 13 2.85 -11.44 -5.34
N ILE A 14 3.21 -10.18 -5.08
CA ILE A 14 2.54 -9.36 -4.06
C ILE A 14 1.05 -9.17 -4.38
N LEU A 15 0.71 -8.91 -5.65
CA LEU A 15 -0.68 -8.77 -6.09
C LEU A 15 -1.49 -10.07 -5.90
N LEU A 16 -0.92 -11.22 -6.24
CA LEU A 16 -1.56 -12.52 -6.09
C LEU A 16 -1.78 -12.87 -4.61
N ILE A 17 -0.80 -12.58 -3.75
CA ILE A 17 -0.94 -12.78 -2.30
C ILE A 17 -2.00 -11.83 -1.73
N GLY A 18 -2.01 -10.57 -2.14
CA GLY A 18 -3.06 -9.62 -1.78
C GLY A 18 -4.44 -10.12 -2.21
N PHE A 19 -4.57 -10.64 -3.43
CA PHE A 19 -5.82 -11.21 -3.94
C PHE A 19 -6.29 -12.44 -3.14
N GLU A 20 -5.39 -13.36 -2.79
CA GLU A 20 -5.75 -14.51 -1.95
C GLU A 20 -6.12 -14.08 -0.53
N ALA A 21 -5.43 -13.09 0.06
CA ALA A 21 -5.81 -12.51 1.34
C ALA A 21 -7.23 -11.90 1.28
N MET A 22 -7.54 -11.18 0.20
CA MET A 22 -8.88 -10.64 -0.03
C MET A 22 -9.96 -11.72 -0.11
N LYS A 23 -9.67 -12.84 -0.79
CA LYS A 23 -10.61 -13.97 -0.89
C LYS A 23 -10.85 -14.66 0.45
N GLN A 24 -9.83 -14.76 1.28
CA GLN A 24 -9.89 -15.46 2.56
C GLN A 24 -10.51 -14.61 3.68
N SER A 25 -10.48 -13.28 3.58
CA SER A 25 -10.96 -12.39 4.65
C SER A 25 -12.49 -12.37 4.82
N GLY A 26 -13.25 -12.76 3.79
CA GLY A 26 -14.70 -12.65 3.80
C GLY A 26 -15.24 -11.22 3.75
N HIS A 27 -14.38 -10.22 3.51
CA HIS A 27 -14.80 -8.82 3.34
C HIS A 27 -15.48 -8.57 1.98
N ILE A 28 -16.34 -7.55 1.94
CA ILE A 28 -16.90 -7.05 0.68
C ILE A 28 -15.96 -5.96 0.17
N TRP A 29 -15.26 -6.25 -0.92
CA TRP A 29 -14.26 -5.37 -1.51
C TRP A 29 -14.92 -4.44 -2.55
N PRO A 30 -15.06 -3.12 -2.29
CA PRO A 30 -15.44 -2.18 -3.33
C PRO A 30 -14.39 -2.09 -4.43
N LEU A 31 -14.82 -1.58 -5.58
CA LEU A 31 -13.95 -1.22 -6.68
C LEU A 31 -12.89 -0.20 -6.23
N ILE A 32 -11.62 -0.55 -6.35
CA ILE A 32 -10.51 0.38 -6.19
C ILE A 32 -10.44 1.22 -7.47
N THR A 33 -10.71 2.52 -7.36
CA THR A 33 -10.61 3.46 -8.48
C THR A 33 -9.21 4.07 -8.57
N GLU A 34 -8.84 4.61 -9.73
CA GLU A 34 -7.59 5.38 -9.90
C GLU A 34 -7.49 6.54 -8.89
N ASP A 35 -8.58 7.29 -8.70
CA ASP A 35 -8.66 8.36 -7.69
C ASP A 35 -8.30 7.88 -6.26
N GLU A 36 -8.76 6.69 -5.89
CA GLU A 36 -8.48 6.14 -4.56
C GLU A 36 -7.04 5.60 -4.49
N GLN A 37 -6.56 4.97 -5.56
CA GLN A 37 -5.17 4.56 -5.68
C GLN A 37 -4.21 5.74 -5.47
N ASP A 38 -4.46 6.86 -6.16
CA ASP A 38 -3.68 8.09 -6.06
C ASP A 38 -3.73 8.69 -4.65
N ARG A 39 -4.90 8.67 -4.02
CA ARG A 39 -5.07 9.13 -2.64
C ARG A 39 -4.27 8.29 -1.66
N GLN A 40 -4.31 6.97 -1.80
CA GLN A 40 -3.52 6.06 -0.95
C GLN A 40 -2.01 6.21 -1.22
N MET A 41 -1.60 6.50 -2.44
CA MET A 41 -0.21 6.79 -2.78
C MET A 41 0.25 8.09 -2.12
N GLY A 42 -0.58 9.14 -2.16
CA GLY A 42 -0.31 10.42 -1.50
C GLY A 42 -0.14 10.26 0.01
N ARG A 43 -0.99 9.45 0.66
CA ARG A 43 -0.87 9.11 2.10
C ARG A 43 0.45 8.39 2.40
N LEU A 44 0.78 7.36 1.63
CA LEU A 44 2.02 6.60 1.79
C LEU A 44 3.26 7.50 1.66
N VAL A 45 3.32 8.31 0.60
CA VAL A 45 4.45 9.22 0.36
C VAL A 45 4.56 10.25 1.49
N ALA A 46 3.44 10.79 1.97
CA ALA A 46 3.43 11.71 3.10
C ALA A 46 3.97 11.05 4.38
N THR A 47 3.55 9.81 4.68
CA THR A 47 4.06 9.04 5.83
C THR A 47 5.56 8.79 5.73
N LEU A 48 6.07 8.43 4.54
CA LEU A 48 7.50 8.20 4.33
C LEU A 48 8.32 9.49 4.46
N ARG A 49 7.87 10.58 3.85
CA ARG A 49 8.53 11.90 3.93
C ARG A 49 8.56 12.47 5.34
N PHE A 50 7.46 12.33 6.09
CA PHE A 50 7.43 12.69 7.50
C PHE A 50 8.49 11.93 8.30
N GLY A 51 8.75 10.66 7.93
CA GLY A 51 9.85 9.87 8.48
C GLY A 51 11.23 10.46 8.17
N ASP A 52 11.47 11.00 6.98
CA ASP A 52 12.79 11.51 6.59
C ASP A 52 13.25 12.71 7.42
N ASP A 53 12.33 13.55 7.88
CA ASP A 53 12.66 14.70 8.72
C ASP A 53 12.88 14.32 10.20
N LEU A 54 12.59 13.08 10.59
CA LEU A 54 12.73 12.61 11.96
C LEU A 54 14.13 12.02 12.27
N PRO A 55 14.63 12.19 13.51
CA PRO A 55 15.77 11.41 14.02
C PRO A 55 15.57 9.91 13.86
N ARG A 56 16.65 9.14 13.60
CA ARG A 56 16.59 7.69 13.35
C ARG A 56 15.80 6.89 14.41
N SER A 57 15.91 7.26 15.69
CA SER A 57 15.14 6.66 16.79
C SER A 57 13.64 6.91 16.69
N LEU A 58 13.22 8.05 16.15
CA LEU A 58 11.83 8.42 15.92
C LEU A 58 11.26 7.84 14.63
N ARG A 59 12.09 7.66 13.58
CA ARG A 59 11.68 7.00 12.33
C ARG A 59 11.15 5.59 12.56
N GLY A 60 11.88 4.79 13.34
CA GLY A 60 11.47 3.42 13.67
C GLY A 60 10.11 3.38 14.37
N ARG A 61 9.87 4.30 15.32
CA ARG A 61 8.59 4.37 16.05
C ARG A 61 7.44 4.84 15.17
N ALA A 62 7.65 5.88 14.35
CA ALA A 62 6.64 6.38 13.43
C ALA A 62 6.22 5.29 12.43
N LEU A 63 7.19 4.50 11.98
CA LEU A 63 6.93 3.37 11.11
C LEU A 63 6.16 2.23 11.81
N LEU A 64 6.58 1.85 13.02
CA LEU A 64 5.87 0.83 13.81
C LEU A 64 4.42 1.25 14.07
N GLN A 65 4.20 2.52 14.44
CA GLN A 65 2.86 3.07 14.63
C GLN A 65 2.03 3.02 13.35
N TYR A 66 2.60 3.36 12.19
CA TYR A 66 1.91 3.20 10.91
C TYR A 66 1.48 1.75 10.65
N ILE A 67 2.34 0.77 10.95
CA ILE A 67 2.02 -0.66 10.80
C ILE A 67 0.94 -1.10 11.79
N GLU A 68 1.08 -0.76 13.07
CA GLU A 68 0.18 -1.19 14.15
C GLU A 68 -1.24 -0.63 14.00
N THR A 69 -1.35 0.57 13.42
CA THR A 69 -2.64 1.24 13.14
C THR A 69 -3.24 0.84 11.81
N HIS A 70 -2.53 0.06 10.98
CA HIS A 70 -3.00 -0.32 9.65
C HIS A 70 -4.14 -1.34 9.75
N PRO A 71 -5.28 -1.14 9.06
CA PRO A 71 -6.41 -2.07 9.12
C PRO A 71 -6.05 -3.50 8.67
N GLU A 72 -5.11 -3.62 7.73
CA GLU A 72 -4.55 -4.89 7.25
C GLU A 72 -3.08 -5.04 7.70
N LYS A 73 -2.83 -4.94 9.00
CA LYS A 73 -1.45 -4.92 9.56
C LYS A 73 -0.63 -6.17 9.22
N ASP A 74 -1.25 -7.35 9.17
CA ASP A 74 -0.55 -8.60 8.90
C ASP A 74 -0.10 -8.67 7.43
N LEU A 75 -0.97 -8.28 6.50
CA LEU A 75 -0.63 -8.16 5.08
C LEU A 75 0.43 -7.08 4.85
N LEU A 76 0.31 -5.93 5.52
CA LEU A 76 1.31 -4.86 5.42
C LEU A 76 2.68 -5.31 5.97
N ALA A 77 2.70 -5.99 7.12
CA ALA A 77 3.94 -6.53 7.69
C ALA A 77 4.58 -7.57 6.76
N PHE A 78 3.78 -8.46 6.18
CA PHE A 78 4.23 -9.44 5.19
C PHE A 78 4.87 -8.77 3.98
N VAL A 79 4.16 -7.85 3.31
CA VAL A 79 4.68 -7.16 2.12
C VAL A 79 5.93 -6.33 2.42
N ARG A 80 6.04 -5.75 3.63
CA ARG A 80 7.27 -5.08 4.08
C ARG A 80 8.43 -6.04 4.27
N GLY A 81 8.18 -7.23 4.83
CA GLY A 81 9.18 -8.29 4.92
C GLY A 81 9.67 -8.74 3.55
N GLU A 82 8.73 -8.99 2.62
CA GLU A 82 9.04 -9.43 1.26
C GLU A 82 9.79 -8.36 0.46
N THR A 83 9.38 -7.09 0.52
CA THR A 83 10.10 -5.99 -0.12
C THR A 83 11.51 -5.82 0.44
N ALA A 84 11.71 -5.92 1.76
CA ALA A 84 13.03 -5.86 2.37
C ALA A 84 13.91 -7.05 1.95
N GLY A 85 13.36 -8.27 1.93
CA GLY A 85 14.06 -9.46 1.47
C GLY A 85 14.40 -9.42 -0.01
N TRP A 86 13.50 -8.91 -0.85
CA TRP A 86 13.71 -8.72 -2.27
C TRP A 86 14.84 -7.73 -2.55
N LEU A 87 14.86 -6.57 -1.86
CA LEU A 87 15.93 -5.58 -1.98
C LEU A 87 17.32 -6.12 -1.58
N GLN A 88 17.40 -7.15 -0.73
CA GLN A 88 18.66 -7.81 -0.39
C GLN A 88 19.15 -8.79 -1.48
N ARG A 89 18.25 -9.26 -2.36
CA ARG A 89 18.56 -10.26 -3.39
C ARG A 89 18.85 -9.65 -4.77
N VAL A 90 18.33 -8.46 -5.05
CA VAL A 90 18.50 -7.80 -6.34
C VAL A 90 19.75 -6.91 -6.39
N ILE A 91 20.22 -6.62 -7.60
CA ILE A 91 21.20 -5.56 -7.83
C ILE A 91 20.48 -4.23 -7.64
N PRO A 92 20.92 -3.34 -6.71
CA PRO A 92 20.21 -2.11 -6.43
C PRO A 92 20.14 -1.18 -7.63
N GLU A 93 18.93 -0.73 -7.95
CA GLU A 93 18.65 0.27 -8.96
C GLU A 93 17.75 1.38 -8.40
N GLU A 94 17.91 2.59 -8.91
CA GLU A 94 17.11 3.74 -8.48
C GLU A 94 15.59 3.53 -8.70
N THR A 95 15.23 2.65 -9.63
CA THR A 95 13.83 2.36 -9.96
C THR A 95 13.17 1.37 -8.98
N ASP A 96 13.93 0.70 -8.11
CA ASP A 96 13.40 -0.29 -7.15
C ASP A 96 12.46 0.35 -6.14
N LYS A 97 12.71 1.62 -5.78
CA LYS A 97 11.83 2.39 -4.89
C LYS A 97 10.41 2.50 -5.44
N PHE A 98 10.24 2.56 -6.76
CA PHE A 98 8.91 2.64 -7.37
C PHE A 98 8.16 1.31 -7.27
N VAL A 99 8.89 0.19 -7.34
CA VAL A 99 8.31 -1.16 -7.13
C VAL A 99 7.84 -1.31 -5.70
N VAL A 100 8.66 -0.88 -4.73
CA VAL A 100 8.29 -0.91 -3.30
C VAL A 100 7.08 0.00 -3.02
N LEU A 101 7.05 1.20 -3.58
CA LEU A 101 5.91 2.11 -3.44
C LEU A 101 4.63 1.52 -4.04
N ALA A 102 4.72 0.90 -5.22
CA ALA A 102 3.58 0.23 -5.85
C ALA A 102 3.05 -0.92 -4.98
N ALA A 103 3.94 -1.80 -4.48
CA ALA A 103 3.56 -2.92 -3.62
C ALA A 103 2.84 -2.46 -2.35
N LEU A 104 3.37 -1.43 -1.66
CA LEU A 104 2.75 -0.87 -0.46
C LEU A 104 1.44 -0.14 -0.76
N ASN A 105 1.34 0.54 -1.91
CA ASN A 105 0.11 1.20 -2.34
C ASN A 105 -1.02 0.18 -2.59
N CYS A 106 -0.72 -0.97 -3.19
CA CYS A 106 -1.70 -2.05 -3.35
C CYS A 106 -2.28 -2.48 -1.99
N VAL A 107 -1.43 -2.68 -0.98
CA VAL A 107 -1.88 -3.06 0.37
C VAL A 107 -2.71 -1.96 1.04
N ASN A 108 -2.34 -0.69 0.87
CA ASN A 108 -3.13 0.44 1.40
C ASN A 108 -4.52 0.52 0.74
N CYS A 109 -4.62 0.24 -0.56
CA CYS A 109 -5.90 0.21 -1.27
C CYS A 109 -6.78 -0.95 -0.79
N ILE A 110 -6.17 -2.09 -0.46
CA ILE A 110 -6.87 -3.20 0.19
C ILE A 110 -7.38 -2.73 1.57
N ALA A 111 -6.55 -2.15 2.41
CA ALA A 111 -6.98 -1.69 3.74
C ALA A 111 -8.04 -0.57 3.76
N PHE A 112 -8.28 0.11 2.64
CA PHE A 112 -9.38 1.10 2.51
C PHE A 112 -10.74 0.53 2.96
N ILE A 113 -11.00 -0.75 2.69
CA ILE A 113 -12.29 -1.41 2.94
C ILE A 113 -12.60 -1.49 4.43
N SER A 114 -11.57 -1.68 5.23
CA SER A 114 -11.68 -1.89 6.68
C SER A 114 -11.88 -0.57 7.44
N SER A 115 -11.93 0.58 6.76
CA SER A 115 -12.26 1.89 7.35
C SER A 115 -13.77 2.20 7.23
N PRO A 116 -14.56 2.07 8.32
CA PRO A 116 -16.03 2.17 8.28
C PRO A 116 -16.62 3.54 7.88
N GLU A 117 -15.81 4.58 7.68
CA GLU A 117 -16.29 5.94 7.37
C GLU A 117 -16.48 6.22 5.87
N GLN A 118 -15.98 5.37 4.96
CA GLN A 118 -15.83 5.77 3.55
C GLN A 118 -16.95 5.32 2.61
N THR A 119 -17.84 4.41 3.05
CA THR A 119 -19.01 3.97 2.29
C THR A 119 -20.02 5.10 2.02
N ASN A 120 -20.00 6.17 2.80
CA ASN A 120 -20.90 7.32 2.66
C ASN A 120 -20.42 8.39 1.66
N SER A 121 -19.13 8.40 1.29
CA SER A 121 -18.57 9.45 0.41
C SER A 121 -18.95 9.27 -1.07
N CYS A 122 -19.18 8.03 -1.51
CA CYS A 122 -19.55 7.76 -2.90
C CYS A 122 -21.03 8.04 -3.19
N ALA A 123 -21.91 7.95 -2.19
CA ALA A 123 -23.33 8.24 -2.33
C ALA A 123 -23.64 9.76 -2.36
N GLY A 124 -22.86 10.57 -1.64
CA GLY A 124 -23.14 12.00 -1.47
C GLY A 124 -22.80 12.91 -2.65
N ARG A 125 -22.00 12.47 -3.63
CA ARG A 125 -21.55 13.33 -4.75
C ARG A 125 -22.53 13.42 -5.93
N LYS A 126 -23.63 12.65 -5.94
CA LYS A 126 -24.62 12.67 -7.04
C LYS A 126 -25.88 13.49 -6.78
N ALA A 127 -26.02 14.13 -5.62
CA ALA A 127 -27.28 14.77 -5.23
C ALA A 127 -27.15 16.26 -4.90
N THR A 128 -26.52 17.07 -5.76
CA THR A 128 -26.73 18.54 -5.74
C THR A 128 -26.42 19.17 -7.09
N ARG A 129 -27.33 18.97 -8.06
CA ARG A 129 -27.57 19.91 -9.17
C ARG A 129 -29.03 19.81 -9.59
N LEU A 130 -29.88 20.54 -8.88
CA LEU A 130 -31.12 21.13 -9.39
C LEU A 130 -31.27 22.49 -8.71
#